data_AF-A0A955FV08-F1
#
_entry.id   AF-A0A955FV08-F1
#
_cell.length_a   1.000
_cell.length_b   1.000
_cell.length_c   1.000
_cell.angle_alpha   90.00
_cell.angle_beta   90.00
_cell.angle_gamma   90.00
#
_symmetry.space_group_name_H-M   'P 1'
#
loop_
_entity.id
_entity.type
_entity.pdbx_description
1 polymer ?
#
loop_
_entity_poly.entity_id
_entity_poly.type
_entity_poly.pdbx_seq_one_letter_code
_entity_poly.pdbx_strand_id
1 'polypeptide(L)'
;MRIVRVFLSCIIVCSQIFIMVPDARATDSDGVVIAQMYPGATGTATKEFVELYNNADYPIAITNWCINYISASGLTKKQLACVAAPDATTDIMLAPSAYAVFVSTSLNDAITVISDGLFTGGINPSEGHVQLVNESDTEIDRVGWGGATNPETAAVGAIANGKSIHRKAIDFHLQDTNDNSLDFAAVDPIIHSSGVYEQEVIVDVCPNIDEAQMVIPDGYLLDEDGDCQPDSCLNIEGLQITVPDGFDASTDGECLQHDECDNVDEIQATIPFGMVRGSSNDCVWNIAPIVLTELLPDPVGADSGGEYIEIYNPTSSVIDLSMYTIRFGIGLDKTYTFPFGAIIGPGEYRSFTNTTIKFSLINSISRVQIVGIDNVVYGDSGNYENPKEGESWALIKDIWQYTNRPTPDAENLHSIVVAESNGATDSSSNDLKPCAPDQFRNPETNRCKKIVSTDATLKPCRVGQERNPETNRCRNVVSLASAVLKPCDKNQYRSPETNRCRKVQDSSVPSAEYAAQPVQDKEMTFVGWWIVGGVGVVALGYGIWEWRREIVSTLARLRKR
;
A
#
# COMPACT_ATOMS: atom_id res chain seq x y z
N MET A 1 -2.56 -47.27 -78.60
CA MET A 1 -3.99 -47.55 -78.37
C MET A 1 -4.44 -46.68 -77.20
N ARG A 2 -5.16 -45.59 -77.49
CA ARG A 2 -6.63 -45.44 -77.27
C ARG A 2 -6.93 -45.13 -75.78
N ILE A 3 -7.54 -44.02 -75.33
CA ILE A 3 -8.64 -43.16 -75.85
C ILE A 3 -8.75 -41.90 -74.93
N VAL A 4 -8.71 -40.65 -75.44
CA VAL A 4 -9.81 -39.62 -75.56
C VAL A 4 -10.25 -39.00 -74.21
N ARG A 5 -9.93 -37.73 -73.87
CA ARG A 5 -10.50 -36.40 -74.27
C ARG A 5 -11.99 -36.16 -73.90
N VAL A 6 -12.22 -35.22 -72.98
CA VAL A 6 -13.45 -34.39 -72.85
C VAL A 6 -12.98 -32.95 -72.55
N PHE A 7 -12.80 -32.10 -73.58
CA PHE A 7 -13.64 -30.91 -73.92
C PHE A 7 -13.95 -30.02 -72.69
N LEU A 8 -13.29 -28.88 -72.44
CA LEU A 8 -13.19 -27.60 -73.19
C LEU A 8 -14.55 -26.91 -73.40
N SER A 9 -14.82 -25.82 -72.65
CA SER A 9 -15.45 -24.57 -73.13
C SER A 9 -15.63 -23.55 -71.99
N CYS A 10 -14.78 -22.53 -71.99
CA CYS A 10 -15.17 -21.11 -71.89
C CYS A 10 -13.91 -20.26 -72.11
N ILE A 11 -13.73 -19.81 -73.35
CA ILE A 11 -12.73 -18.82 -73.75
C ILE A 11 -13.48 -17.50 -74.03
N ILE A 12 -12.78 -16.39 -73.76
CA ILE A 12 -12.87 -15.05 -74.36
C ILE A 12 -13.70 -14.02 -73.57
N VAL A 13 -13.00 -13.26 -72.72
CA VAL A 13 -12.98 -11.79 -72.82
C VAL A 13 -11.53 -11.31 -72.67
N CYS A 14 -11.08 -10.61 -73.72
CA CYS A 14 -10.07 -9.54 -73.83
C CYS A 14 -9.03 -9.38 -72.71
N SER A 15 -7.74 -9.54 -73.00
CA SER A 15 -6.84 -8.61 -73.74
C SER A 15 -6.24 -7.53 -72.83
N GLN A 16 -4.92 -7.34 -72.99
CA GLN A 16 -4.11 -6.25 -72.45
C GLN A 16 -3.79 -6.32 -70.94
N ILE A 17 -2.98 -7.31 -70.53
CA ILE A 17 -1.98 -7.01 -69.50
C ILE A 17 -0.71 -6.68 -70.27
N PHE A 18 -0.58 -5.40 -70.63
CA PHE A 18 0.73 -4.80 -70.83
C PHE A 18 1.53 -5.12 -69.56
N ILE A 19 2.62 -5.86 -69.71
CA ILE A 19 3.68 -5.84 -68.72
C ILE A 19 4.19 -4.39 -68.77
N MET A 20 3.60 -3.53 -67.93
CA MET A 20 4.33 -2.39 -67.42
C MET A 20 5.50 -3.01 -66.67
N VAL A 21 6.63 -3.10 -67.36
CA VAL A 21 7.90 -2.93 -66.67
C VAL A 21 7.70 -1.61 -65.94
N PRO A 22 7.70 -1.56 -64.60
CA PRO A 22 7.81 -0.27 -63.96
C PRO A 22 9.07 0.33 -64.57
N ASP A 23 8.93 1.45 -65.29
CA ASP A 23 10.07 2.33 -65.47
C ASP A 23 10.68 2.47 -64.09
N ALA A 24 11.97 2.18 -63.99
CA ALA A 24 12.74 2.49 -62.82
C ALA A 24 12.70 4.02 -62.68
N ARG A 25 11.65 4.54 -62.04
CA ARG A 25 11.67 5.87 -61.45
C ARG A 25 12.74 5.76 -60.37
N ALA A 26 13.79 6.54 -60.51
CA ALA A 26 14.76 6.74 -59.46
C ALA A 26 13.99 7.14 -58.19
N THR A 27 14.03 6.26 -57.19
CA THR A 27 13.63 6.57 -55.82
C THR A 27 14.77 7.39 -55.22
N ASP A 28 14.64 8.73 -55.13
CA ASP A 28 15.44 9.50 -54.15
C ASP A 28 15.11 10.99 -53.95
N SER A 29 13.88 11.48 -54.21
CA SER A 29 13.63 12.93 -54.04
C SER A 29 12.48 13.33 -53.13
N ASP A 30 11.92 12.47 -52.26
CA ASP A 30 10.76 12.84 -51.41
C ASP A 30 11.14 13.66 -50.15
N GLY A 31 12.34 14.27 -50.12
CA GLY A 31 12.90 14.95 -48.95
C GLY A 31 13.16 16.44 -49.13
N VAL A 32 13.80 17.05 -48.13
CA VAL A 32 14.32 18.42 -48.24
C VAL A 32 15.70 18.38 -48.89
N VAL A 33 15.91 19.21 -49.91
CA VAL A 33 17.16 19.30 -50.67
C VAL A 33 17.71 20.73 -50.65
N ILE A 34 19.01 20.91 -50.80
CA ILE A 34 19.69 22.14 -51.13
C ILE A 34 19.25 22.54 -52.55
N ALA A 35 18.47 23.61 -52.63
CA ALA A 35 17.94 24.15 -53.86
C ALA A 35 18.96 25.01 -54.59
N GLN A 36 19.67 25.85 -53.84
CA GLN A 36 20.58 26.83 -54.41
C GLN A 36 21.66 27.20 -53.41
N MET A 37 22.86 27.50 -53.91
CA MET A 37 23.86 28.20 -53.11
C MET A 37 24.56 29.27 -53.94
N TYR A 38 24.89 30.38 -53.29
CA TYR A 38 25.58 31.51 -53.88
C TYR A 38 26.78 31.92 -53.01
N PRO A 39 28.02 31.79 -53.50
CA PRO A 39 29.22 32.12 -52.74
C PRO A 39 29.64 33.60 -52.85
N GLY A 40 28.78 34.47 -53.38
CA GLY A 40 29.11 35.88 -53.59
C GLY A 40 29.85 36.17 -54.90
N ALA A 41 30.19 37.44 -55.09
CA ALA A 41 30.95 37.93 -56.25
C ALA A 41 32.16 38.74 -55.79
N THR A 42 33.12 38.94 -56.70
CA THR A 42 34.25 39.86 -56.49
C THR A 42 33.75 41.24 -56.09
N GLY A 43 34.19 41.75 -54.94
CA GLY A 43 33.74 43.02 -54.36
C GLY A 43 32.51 42.92 -53.44
N THR A 44 31.80 41.80 -53.44
CA THR A 44 30.69 41.47 -52.53
C THR A 44 30.86 40.06 -51.95
N ALA A 45 32.09 39.62 -51.74
CA ALA A 45 32.44 38.25 -51.37
C ALA A 45 31.86 37.79 -50.01
N THR A 46 31.31 38.71 -49.21
CA THR A 46 30.63 38.38 -47.96
C THR A 46 29.12 38.22 -48.13
N LYS A 47 28.55 38.54 -49.31
CA LYS A 47 27.12 38.48 -49.62
C LYS A 47 26.80 37.12 -50.23
N GLU A 48 26.54 36.16 -49.36
CA GLU A 48 26.33 34.75 -49.67
C GLU A 48 24.92 34.32 -49.22
N PHE A 49 24.38 33.26 -49.83
CA PHE A 49 23.17 32.59 -49.35
C PHE A 49 23.13 31.10 -49.72
N VAL A 50 22.29 30.35 -49.01
CA VAL A 50 21.92 28.96 -49.29
C VAL A 50 20.40 28.84 -49.17
N GLU A 51 19.77 28.11 -50.08
CA GLU A 51 18.34 27.82 -50.03
C GLU A 51 18.11 26.31 -49.95
N LEU A 52 17.14 25.92 -49.14
CA LEU A 52 16.60 24.57 -49.09
C LEU A 52 15.22 24.53 -49.74
N TYR A 53 14.80 23.38 -50.23
CA TYR A 53 13.49 23.17 -50.83
C TYR A 53 12.89 21.84 -50.37
N ASN A 54 11.62 21.85 -50.02
CA ASN A 54 10.88 20.64 -49.68
C ASN A 54 10.25 20.03 -50.93
N ASN A 55 10.82 18.93 -51.43
CA ASN A 55 10.24 18.18 -52.55
C ASN A 55 9.01 17.34 -52.13
N ALA A 56 8.78 17.11 -50.84
CA ALA A 56 7.60 16.37 -50.39
C ALA A 56 6.31 17.16 -50.60
N ASP A 57 5.20 16.43 -50.73
CA ASP A 57 3.83 16.97 -50.79
C ASP A 57 3.21 17.20 -49.39
N TYR A 58 4.00 17.02 -48.33
CA TYR A 58 3.64 17.30 -46.94
C TYR A 58 4.71 18.18 -46.25
N PRO A 59 4.35 18.92 -45.18
CA PRO A 59 5.31 19.75 -44.46
C PRO A 59 6.32 18.89 -43.70
N ILE A 60 7.59 19.31 -43.69
CA ILE A 60 8.69 18.61 -43.00
C ILE A 60 9.21 19.47 -41.85
N ALA A 61 9.32 18.88 -40.66
CA ALA A 61 9.99 19.51 -39.53
C ALA A 61 11.50 19.62 -39.81
N ILE A 62 12.01 20.85 -39.82
CA ILE A 62 13.42 21.17 -40.03
C ILE A 62 14.05 21.81 -38.78
N THR A 63 13.36 21.73 -37.63
CA THR A 63 13.88 22.16 -36.32
C THR A 63 15.26 21.57 -36.09
N ASN A 64 16.22 22.41 -35.68
CA ASN A 64 17.61 22.03 -35.39
C ASN A 64 18.40 21.45 -36.56
N TRP A 65 17.92 21.54 -37.80
CA TRP A 65 18.72 21.21 -38.97
C TRP A 65 19.78 22.28 -39.22
N CYS A 66 20.96 21.86 -39.69
CA CYS A 66 22.11 22.73 -39.86
C CYS A 66 22.70 22.66 -41.27
N ILE A 67 23.18 23.81 -41.75
CA ILE A 67 23.93 23.94 -43.00
C ILE A 67 25.40 24.14 -42.67
N ASN A 68 26.24 23.33 -43.29
CA ASN A 68 27.69 23.36 -43.12
C ASN A 68 28.38 23.68 -44.44
N TYR A 69 29.42 24.51 -44.37
CA TYR A 69 30.42 24.61 -45.42
C TYR A 69 31.57 23.66 -45.12
N ILE A 70 32.00 22.90 -46.13
CA ILE A 70 33.16 22.01 -46.05
C ILE A 70 34.17 22.43 -47.11
N SER A 71 35.45 22.52 -46.75
CA SER A 71 36.50 22.85 -47.72
C SER A 71 36.58 21.83 -48.85
N ALA A 72 37.18 22.24 -49.98
CA ALA A 72 37.33 21.38 -51.16
C ALA A 72 38.02 20.04 -50.85
N SER A 73 38.99 20.03 -49.95
CA SER A 73 39.69 18.82 -49.50
C SER A 73 38.91 17.94 -48.52
N GLY A 74 37.77 18.41 -48.01
CA GLY A 74 36.99 17.74 -46.98
C GLY A 74 37.55 17.87 -45.56
N LEU A 75 38.65 18.60 -45.36
CA LEU A 75 39.39 18.60 -44.08
C LEU A 75 38.87 19.60 -43.05
N THR A 76 38.09 20.60 -43.45
CA THR A 76 37.55 21.61 -42.54
C THR A 76 36.04 21.76 -42.74
N LYS A 77 35.27 21.62 -41.66
CA LYS A 77 33.82 21.84 -41.60
C LYS A 77 33.55 23.10 -40.78
N LYS A 78 32.76 24.04 -41.32
CA LYS A 78 32.27 25.24 -40.64
C LYS A 78 30.75 25.22 -40.71
N GLN A 79 30.10 25.18 -39.54
CA GLN A 79 28.66 25.39 -39.46
C GLN A 79 28.34 26.83 -39.88
N LEU A 80 27.48 26.98 -40.88
CA LEU A 80 27.02 28.28 -41.36
C LEU A 80 25.87 28.76 -40.49
N ALA A 81 24.76 28.03 -40.51
CA ALA A 81 23.53 28.35 -39.79
C ALA A 81 22.81 27.06 -39.37
N CYS A 82 21.94 27.17 -38.37
CA CYS A 82 20.96 26.15 -38.03
C CYS A 82 19.59 26.79 -37.87
N VAL A 83 18.55 26.00 -38.10
CA VAL A 83 17.18 26.38 -37.80
C VAL A 83 16.96 26.22 -36.30
N ALA A 84 16.83 27.32 -35.57
CA ALA A 84 16.63 27.28 -34.12
C ALA A 84 15.13 27.28 -33.79
N ALA A 85 14.70 26.36 -32.94
CA ALA A 85 13.37 26.42 -32.33
C ALA A 85 13.27 27.65 -31.40
N PRO A 86 12.11 28.33 -31.33
CA PRO A 86 11.91 29.46 -30.43
C PRO A 86 11.82 29.03 -28.95
N ASP A 87 11.28 27.83 -28.70
CA ASP A 87 11.20 27.17 -27.40
C ASP A 87 11.14 25.64 -27.55
N ALA A 88 11.09 24.91 -26.43
CA ALA A 88 11.07 23.44 -26.42
C ALA A 88 9.76 22.80 -26.92
N THR A 89 8.73 23.62 -27.16
CA THR A 89 7.36 23.18 -27.51
C THR A 89 6.96 23.60 -28.92
N THR A 90 7.89 24.16 -29.70
CA THR A 90 7.58 24.70 -31.03
C THR A 90 8.52 24.10 -32.06
N ASP A 91 7.94 23.45 -33.07
CA ASP A 91 8.66 22.98 -34.23
C ASP A 91 8.68 24.03 -35.35
N ILE A 92 9.79 24.06 -36.08
CA ILE A 92 9.93 24.85 -37.30
C ILE A 92 9.68 23.93 -38.50
N MET A 93 8.62 24.24 -39.24
CA MET A 93 8.13 23.45 -40.35
C MET A 93 8.46 24.12 -41.69
N LEU A 94 8.89 23.34 -42.67
CA LEU A 94 9.00 23.77 -44.06
C LEU A 94 7.80 23.25 -44.86
N ALA A 95 6.97 24.17 -45.35
CA ALA A 95 5.78 23.84 -46.15
C ALA A 95 6.13 23.02 -47.40
N PRO A 96 5.19 22.19 -47.92
CA PRO A 96 5.40 21.43 -49.15
C PRO A 96 5.67 22.35 -50.33
N SER A 97 6.62 21.98 -51.18
CA SER A 97 7.04 22.76 -52.35
C SER A 97 7.49 24.19 -52.03
N ALA A 98 7.97 24.45 -50.80
CA ALA A 98 8.41 25.75 -50.35
C ALA A 98 9.92 25.80 -50.06
N TYR A 99 10.44 27.00 -49.86
CA TYR A 99 11.86 27.28 -49.65
C TYR A 99 12.15 27.71 -48.21
N ALA A 100 13.34 27.34 -47.72
CA ALA A 100 13.96 27.94 -46.53
C ALA A 100 15.24 28.69 -46.96
N VAL A 101 15.41 29.92 -46.50
CA VAL A 101 16.38 30.88 -47.03
C VAL A 101 17.38 31.28 -45.95
N PHE A 102 18.64 30.92 -46.14
CA PHE A 102 19.74 31.24 -45.22
C PHE A 102 20.66 32.25 -45.89
N VAL A 103 20.91 33.38 -45.25
CA VAL A 103 21.72 34.45 -45.83
C VAL A 103 22.86 34.84 -44.92
N SER A 104 23.96 35.27 -45.53
CA SER A 104 25.00 35.95 -44.80
C SER A 104 24.47 37.25 -44.18
N THR A 105 24.98 37.63 -43.01
CA THR A 105 24.61 38.91 -42.35
C THR A 105 24.77 40.12 -43.27
N SER A 106 25.82 40.15 -44.10
CA SER A 106 26.05 41.27 -45.03
C SER A 106 25.12 41.31 -46.24
N LEU A 107 24.51 40.18 -46.62
CA LEU A 107 23.46 40.14 -47.63
C LEU A 107 22.09 40.47 -47.03
N ASN A 108 21.83 40.04 -45.79
CA ASN A 108 20.58 40.32 -45.08
C ASN A 108 20.24 41.81 -45.08
N ASP A 109 21.23 42.66 -44.80
CA ASP A 109 21.06 44.13 -44.79
C ASP A 109 20.80 44.74 -46.19
N ALA A 110 20.99 43.96 -47.25
CA ALA A 110 20.91 44.40 -48.64
C ALA A 110 19.69 43.84 -49.41
N ILE A 111 18.87 43.01 -48.76
CA ILE A 111 17.67 42.40 -49.36
C ILE A 111 16.43 42.70 -48.52
N THR A 112 15.25 42.49 -49.12
CA THR A 112 13.95 42.66 -48.43
C THR A 112 13.23 41.34 -48.19
N VAL A 113 13.82 40.21 -48.62
CA VAL A 113 13.28 38.88 -48.40
C VAL A 113 13.55 38.46 -46.96
N ILE A 114 12.57 37.81 -46.33
CA ILE A 114 12.73 37.25 -44.99
C ILE A 114 13.71 36.08 -45.06
N SER A 115 14.74 36.12 -44.22
CA SER A 115 15.67 35.01 -44.04
C SER A 115 15.24 34.16 -42.83
N ASP A 116 15.39 32.85 -42.98
CA ASP A 116 15.08 31.85 -41.95
C ASP A 116 16.31 31.48 -41.11
N GLY A 117 17.49 31.93 -41.53
CA GLY A 117 18.70 31.82 -40.76
C GLY A 117 19.80 32.74 -41.26
N LEU A 118 20.67 33.12 -40.34
CA LEU A 118 21.80 34.00 -40.59
C LEU A 118 23.12 33.27 -40.38
N PHE A 119 24.11 33.57 -41.22
CA PHE A 119 25.48 33.12 -41.03
C PHE A 119 26.50 34.23 -41.27
N THR A 120 27.71 34.05 -40.74
CA THR A 120 28.84 34.89 -41.13
C THR A 120 29.47 34.30 -42.38
N GLY A 121 29.68 35.14 -43.41
CA GLY A 121 30.22 34.70 -44.70
C GLY A 121 31.48 33.85 -44.59
N GLY A 122 31.79 33.10 -45.64
CA GLY A 122 32.90 32.16 -45.67
C GLY A 122 32.65 30.94 -46.53
N ILE A 123 31.79 31.06 -47.54
CA ILE A 123 31.68 30.07 -48.60
C ILE A 123 32.73 30.42 -49.66
N ASN A 124 33.60 29.47 -49.98
CA ASN A 124 34.65 29.74 -50.96
C ASN A 124 34.08 29.74 -52.40
N PRO A 125 34.25 30.82 -53.18
CA PRO A 125 33.66 30.91 -54.52
C PRO A 125 34.28 29.99 -55.56
N SER A 126 35.50 29.47 -55.32
CA SER A 126 36.20 28.63 -56.30
C SER A 126 35.87 27.14 -56.15
N GLU A 127 35.71 26.66 -54.92
CA GLU A 127 35.58 25.23 -54.63
C GLU A 127 35.12 24.97 -53.20
N GLY A 128 34.43 23.85 -52.98
CA GLY A 128 33.97 23.45 -51.64
C GLY A 128 32.71 22.60 -51.69
N HIS A 129 32.10 22.41 -50.52
CA HIS A 129 30.82 21.75 -50.38
C HIS A 129 29.90 22.55 -49.46
N VAL A 130 28.60 22.47 -49.72
CA VAL A 130 27.55 22.79 -48.75
C VAL A 130 26.85 21.48 -48.40
N GLN A 131 26.70 21.23 -47.11
CA GLN A 131 26.11 20.02 -46.55
C GLN A 131 24.93 20.41 -45.67
N LEU A 132 23.78 19.76 -45.87
CA LEU A 132 22.61 19.83 -45.00
C LEU A 132 22.60 18.60 -44.08
N VAL A 133 22.42 18.82 -42.78
CA VAL A 133 22.28 17.76 -41.78
C VAL A 133 21.04 17.99 -40.92
N ASN A 134 20.43 16.91 -40.44
CA ASN A 134 19.36 16.99 -39.45
C ASN A 134 19.90 17.22 -38.03
N GLU A 135 19.00 17.25 -37.04
CA GLU A 135 19.33 17.44 -35.62
C GLU A 135 20.32 16.41 -35.05
N SER A 136 20.40 15.23 -35.65
CA SER A 136 21.30 14.14 -35.25
C SER A 136 22.64 14.15 -36.01
N ASP A 137 22.97 15.24 -36.72
CA ASP A 137 24.12 15.38 -37.64
C ASP A 137 24.13 14.31 -38.75
N THR A 138 22.96 13.73 -39.08
CA THR A 138 22.82 12.82 -40.22
C THR A 138 22.66 13.66 -41.48
N GLU A 139 23.46 13.34 -42.50
CA GLU A 139 23.40 14.01 -43.79
C GLU A 139 22.05 13.81 -44.47
N ILE A 140 21.46 14.92 -44.90
CA ILE A 140 20.24 14.94 -45.69
C ILE A 140 20.58 15.20 -47.16
N ASP A 141 21.48 16.13 -47.43
CA ASP A 141 21.86 16.51 -48.80
C ASP A 141 23.24 17.17 -48.81
N ARG A 142 23.93 17.14 -49.95
CA ARG A 142 25.23 17.77 -50.16
C ARG A 142 25.42 18.21 -51.60
N VAL A 143 25.90 19.45 -51.78
CA VAL A 143 26.41 19.92 -53.09
C VAL A 143 27.89 20.26 -53.01
N GLY A 144 28.70 19.66 -53.90
CA GLY A 144 30.11 19.97 -54.10
C GLY A 144 30.38 20.66 -55.44
N TRP A 145 31.29 21.63 -55.48
CA TRP A 145 31.70 22.32 -56.71
C TRP A 145 33.22 22.53 -56.81
N GLY A 146 33.69 22.78 -58.04
CA GLY A 146 35.10 23.05 -58.31
C GLY A 146 35.98 21.84 -58.00
N GLY A 147 37.02 22.03 -57.18
CA GLY A 147 37.95 20.98 -56.74
C GLY A 147 37.46 20.11 -55.58
N ALA A 148 36.15 20.07 -55.31
CA ALA A 148 35.54 19.25 -54.27
C ALA A 148 35.93 17.76 -54.38
N THR A 149 36.50 17.18 -53.31
CA THR A 149 36.97 15.79 -53.30
C THR A 149 35.93 14.77 -52.86
N ASN A 150 34.86 15.20 -52.18
CA ASN A 150 33.73 14.34 -51.73
C ASN A 150 32.36 14.96 -52.11
N PRO A 151 32.11 15.27 -53.39
CA PRO A 151 30.75 15.49 -53.88
C PRO A 151 29.97 14.16 -53.80
N GLU A 152 28.66 14.18 -54.00
CA GLU A 152 27.84 12.95 -53.97
C GLU A 152 28.37 11.89 -54.95
N THR A 153 28.35 12.17 -56.27
CA THR A 153 28.98 11.34 -57.31
C THR A 153 30.03 12.14 -58.09
N ALA A 154 29.67 13.31 -58.59
CA ALA A 154 30.59 14.22 -59.27
C ALA A 154 30.27 15.68 -58.92
N ALA A 155 31.32 16.49 -58.79
CA ALA A 155 31.17 17.91 -58.44
C ALA A 155 30.62 18.73 -59.61
N VAL A 156 29.91 19.80 -59.28
CA VAL A 156 29.60 20.86 -60.24
C VAL A 156 30.92 21.47 -60.74
N GLY A 157 31.00 21.75 -62.04
CA GLY A 157 32.16 22.43 -62.62
C GLY A 157 32.43 23.80 -61.99
N ALA A 158 33.59 24.38 -62.30
CA ALA A 158 33.97 25.71 -61.79
C ALA A 158 32.89 26.76 -62.08
N ILE A 159 32.50 27.51 -61.04
CA ILE A 159 31.42 28.50 -61.11
C ILE A 159 32.04 29.85 -61.51
N ALA A 160 31.42 30.55 -62.47
CA ALA A 160 31.85 31.89 -62.84
C ALA A 160 31.57 32.89 -61.71
N ASN A 161 32.42 33.91 -61.57
CA ASN A 161 32.27 34.94 -60.53
C ASN A 161 30.87 35.59 -60.57
N GLY A 162 30.18 35.58 -59.42
CA GLY A 162 28.84 36.15 -59.27
C GLY A 162 27.69 35.28 -59.79
N LYS A 163 27.94 34.00 -60.10
CA LYS A 163 26.89 33.01 -60.35
C LYS A 163 26.60 32.19 -59.09
N SER A 164 25.36 31.73 -58.98
CA SER A 164 24.95 30.70 -58.03
C SER A 164 24.99 29.33 -58.73
N ILE A 165 24.93 28.25 -57.95
CA ILE A 165 24.53 26.93 -58.47
C ILE A 165 23.13 26.64 -57.96
N HIS A 166 22.24 26.28 -58.88
CA HIS A 166 20.85 26.00 -58.62
C HIS A 166 20.53 24.58 -59.10
N ARG A 167 19.81 23.82 -58.28
CA ARG A 167 19.36 22.46 -58.57
C ARG A 167 18.33 22.50 -59.71
N LYS A 168 18.45 21.62 -60.70
CA LYS A 168 17.58 21.57 -61.87
C LYS A 168 16.21 21.04 -61.45
N ALA A 169 15.16 21.54 -62.09
CA ALA A 169 13.81 21.07 -61.84
C ALA A 169 13.38 20.04 -62.90
N ILE A 170 12.75 18.95 -62.47
CA ILE A 170 12.06 17.96 -63.32
C ILE A 170 10.68 17.72 -62.72
N ASP A 171 9.62 17.81 -63.53
CA ASP A 171 8.24 17.54 -63.10
C ASP A 171 7.85 18.23 -61.78
N PHE A 172 8.15 19.54 -61.66
CA PHE A 172 7.87 20.39 -60.50
C PHE A 172 8.62 20.06 -59.21
N HIS A 173 9.59 19.14 -59.24
CA HIS A 173 10.49 18.83 -58.12
C HIS A 173 11.92 19.23 -58.47
N LEU A 174 12.74 19.53 -57.47
CA LEU A 174 14.18 19.71 -57.67
C LEU A 174 14.85 18.35 -57.71
N GLN A 175 15.51 18.08 -58.83
CA GLN A 175 16.13 16.80 -59.15
C GLN A 175 17.26 16.48 -58.17
N ASP A 176 17.21 15.29 -57.59
CA ASP A 176 18.27 14.74 -56.76
C ASP A 176 18.61 13.32 -57.22
N THR A 177 19.69 13.18 -57.98
CA THR A 177 20.16 11.90 -58.51
C THR A 177 21.39 11.39 -57.79
N ASN A 178 21.76 12.01 -56.67
CA ASN A 178 23.03 11.85 -55.98
C ASN A 178 24.23 12.14 -56.90
N ASP A 179 24.08 13.03 -57.89
CA ASP A 179 25.17 13.47 -58.78
C ASP A 179 25.08 14.97 -59.00
N ASN A 180 25.83 15.73 -58.19
CA ASN A 180 25.78 17.19 -58.24
C ASN A 180 26.05 17.76 -59.65
N SER A 181 26.86 17.12 -60.48
CA SER A 181 27.16 17.58 -61.84
C SER A 181 25.95 17.48 -62.79
N LEU A 182 25.06 16.53 -62.53
CA LEU A 182 23.81 16.34 -63.25
C LEU A 182 22.68 17.16 -62.64
N ASP A 183 22.69 17.33 -61.32
CA ASP A 183 21.59 17.94 -60.58
C ASP A 183 21.68 19.46 -60.54
N PHE A 184 22.87 20.07 -60.63
CA PHE A 184 23.03 21.53 -60.53
C PHE A 184 23.47 22.17 -61.85
N ALA A 185 23.15 23.46 -62.00
CA ALA A 185 23.65 24.33 -63.06
C ALA A 185 24.02 25.70 -62.51
N ALA A 186 25.05 26.32 -63.10
CA ALA A 186 25.41 27.70 -62.78
C ALA A 186 24.39 28.68 -63.38
N VAL A 187 23.74 29.49 -62.55
CA VAL A 187 22.70 30.46 -62.94
C VAL A 187 22.87 31.81 -62.25
N ASP A 188 22.16 32.82 -62.72
CA ASP A 188 22.06 34.09 -61.98
C ASP A 188 21.31 33.87 -60.66
N PRO A 189 21.80 34.42 -59.53
CA PRO A 189 21.20 34.18 -58.22
C PRO A 189 19.78 34.77 -58.13
N ILE A 190 18.81 33.94 -57.72
CA ILE A 190 17.42 34.33 -57.46
C ILE A 190 17.04 33.85 -56.07
N ILE A 191 16.74 34.76 -55.14
CA ILE A 191 16.29 34.40 -53.79
C ILE A 191 14.76 34.25 -53.80
N HIS A 192 14.27 33.09 -53.38
CA HIS A 192 12.86 32.74 -53.23
C HIS A 192 12.31 33.26 -51.91
N SER A 193 10.98 33.33 -51.78
CA SER A 193 10.34 33.66 -50.51
C SER A 193 10.32 32.45 -49.58
N SER A 194 10.57 32.68 -48.29
CA SER A 194 10.45 31.65 -47.26
C SER A 194 9.00 31.11 -47.18
N GLY A 195 8.89 29.80 -47.01
CA GLY A 195 7.66 29.12 -46.59
C GLY A 195 7.84 28.35 -45.29
N VAL A 196 8.73 28.82 -44.42
CA VAL A 196 8.94 28.32 -43.07
C VAL A 196 7.86 28.87 -42.13
N TYR A 197 7.33 28.04 -41.24
CA TYR A 197 6.34 28.44 -40.23
C TYR A 197 6.52 27.68 -38.91
N GLU A 198 6.06 28.27 -37.82
CA GLU A 198 6.08 27.68 -36.48
C GLU A 198 4.83 26.81 -36.25
N GLN A 199 5.01 25.66 -35.62
CA GLN A 199 3.94 24.76 -35.20
C GLN A 199 4.12 24.38 -33.73
N GLU A 200 3.16 24.77 -32.88
CA GLU A 200 3.14 24.35 -31.48
C GLU A 200 2.87 22.84 -31.37
N VAL A 201 3.73 22.14 -30.64
CA VAL A 201 3.59 20.73 -30.29
C VAL A 201 2.81 20.66 -28.99
N ILE A 202 1.64 20.02 -29.03
CA ILE A 202 0.88 19.70 -27.82
C ILE A 202 1.63 18.56 -27.12
N VAL A 203 2.36 18.89 -26.04
CA VAL A 203 2.95 17.90 -25.15
C VAL A 203 1.87 17.40 -24.21
N ASP A 204 1.47 16.15 -24.41
CA ASP A 204 0.56 15.47 -23.52
C ASP A 204 1.31 14.98 -22.28
N VAL A 205 1.01 15.59 -21.13
CA VAL A 205 1.62 15.22 -19.85
C VAL A 205 0.92 14.06 -19.16
N CYS A 206 -0.24 13.62 -19.65
CA CYS A 206 -1.01 12.50 -19.09
C CYS A 206 -1.41 11.49 -20.18
N PRO A 207 -0.47 10.68 -20.68
CA PRO A 207 -0.70 9.80 -21.84
C PRO A 207 -1.83 8.77 -21.67
N ASN A 208 -2.25 8.52 -20.43
CA ASN A 208 -3.27 7.55 -20.05
C ASN A 208 -4.67 8.15 -19.85
N ILE A 209 -4.84 9.47 -19.98
CA ILE A 209 -6.15 10.15 -19.93
C ILE A 209 -6.58 10.50 -21.35
N ASP A 210 -7.86 10.32 -21.66
CA ASP A 210 -8.40 10.68 -22.98
C ASP A 210 -8.26 12.20 -23.23
N GLU A 211 -7.91 12.56 -24.48
CA GLU A 211 -7.52 13.90 -24.93
C GLU A 211 -6.14 14.33 -24.41
N ALA A 212 -5.39 15.17 -25.13
CA ALA A 212 -4.06 15.58 -24.70
C ALA A 212 -4.12 16.66 -23.60
N GLN A 213 -3.38 16.47 -22.50
CA GLN A 213 -3.33 17.41 -21.38
C GLN A 213 -2.04 18.22 -21.43
N MET A 214 -2.14 19.55 -21.39
CA MET A 214 -0.96 20.42 -21.32
C MET A 214 -0.40 20.57 -19.90
N VAL A 215 -1.19 20.20 -18.88
CA VAL A 215 -0.81 20.23 -17.45
C VAL A 215 -1.46 19.04 -16.74
N ILE A 216 -0.83 18.55 -15.66
CA ILE A 216 -1.38 17.46 -14.86
C ILE A 216 -2.70 17.95 -14.23
N PRO A 217 -3.83 17.24 -14.40
CA PRO A 217 -5.10 17.62 -13.79
C PRO A 217 -5.05 17.67 -12.26
N ASP A 218 -5.90 18.51 -11.66
CA ASP A 218 -6.03 18.59 -10.21
C ASP A 218 -6.40 17.22 -9.62
N GLY A 219 -5.68 16.81 -8.57
CA GLY A 219 -5.86 15.52 -7.91
C GLY A 219 -5.22 14.34 -8.63
N TYR A 220 -4.37 14.57 -9.63
CA TYR A 220 -3.55 13.55 -10.26
C TYR A 220 -2.07 13.79 -10.00
N LEU A 221 -1.29 12.71 -9.96
CA LEU A 221 0.17 12.72 -9.95
C LEU A 221 0.70 11.66 -10.91
N LEU A 222 1.92 11.86 -11.40
CA LEU A 222 2.59 10.89 -12.27
C LEU A 222 3.08 9.70 -11.44
N ASP A 223 2.89 8.50 -11.97
CA ASP A 223 3.55 7.28 -11.47
C ASP A 223 4.98 7.13 -12.03
N GLU A 224 5.63 6.01 -11.73
CA GLU A 224 6.99 5.71 -12.20
C GLU A 224 7.08 5.52 -13.72
N ASP A 225 5.97 5.15 -14.36
CA ASP A 225 5.86 4.95 -15.80
C ASP A 225 5.54 6.26 -16.54
N GLY A 226 5.25 7.34 -15.80
CA GLY A 226 4.90 8.65 -16.34
C GLY A 226 3.42 8.80 -16.68
N ASP A 227 2.57 7.91 -16.16
CA ASP A 227 1.12 7.97 -16.33
C ASP A 227 0.46 8.74 -15.17
N CYS A 228 -0.59 9.52 -15.46
CA CYS A 228 -1.32 10.29 -14.47
C CYS A 228 -2.28 9.39 -13.70
N GLN A 229 -2.05 9.20 -12.41
CA GLN A 229 -2.91 8.43 -11.52
C GLN A 229 -3.65 9.35 -10.55
N PRO A 230 -4.91 9.04 -10.19
CA PRO A 230 -5.64 9.80 -9.18
C PRO A 230 -4.97 9.62 -7.81
N ASP A 231 -4.74 10.72 -7.12
CA ASP A 231 -4.16 10.73 -5.79
C ASP A 231 -5.26 10.74 -4.72
N SER A 232 -5.22 9.74 -3.84
CA SER A 232 -6.18 9.57 -2.75
C SER A 232 -5.90 10.47 -1.56
N CYS A 233 -4.70 11.07 -1.47
CA CYS A 233 -4.29 11.89 -0.34
C CYS A 233 -3.46 13.11 -0.77
N LEU A 234 -4.14 14.22 -1.05
CA LEU A 234 -3.53 15.44 -1.59
C LEU A 234 -2.52 16.13 -0.65
N ASN A 235 -2.56 15.79 0.63
CA ASN A 235 -1.71 16.36 1.68
C ASN A 235 -0.54 15.45 2.09
N ILE A 236 -0.39 14.26 1.47
CA ILE A 236 0.74 13.35 1.70
C ILE A 236 1.69 13.47 0.52
N GLU A 237 3.00 13.57 0.79
CA GLU A 237 4.00 13.69 -0.27
C GLU A 237 4.05 12.42 -1.13
N GLY A 238 3.91 12.60 -2.44
CA GLY A 238 3.95 11.52 -3.42
C GLY A 238 2.58 10.89 -3.67
N LEU A 239 2.45 10.19 -4.80
CA LEU A 239 1.21 9.57 -5.26
C LEU A 239 0.67 8.50 -4.30
N GLN A 240 -0.54 8.69 -3.78
CA GLN A 240 -1.26 7.69 -2.99
C GLN A 240 -2.39 7.06 -3.82
N ILE A 241 -2.19 5.86 -4.35
CA ILE A 241 -3.22 5.14 -5.12
C ILE A 241 -4.41 4.74 -4.22
N THR A 242 -4.17 4.60 -2.92
CA THR A 242 -5.17 4.31 -1.90
C THR A 242 -4.85 5.10 -0.65
N VAL A 243 -5.86 5.36 0.18
CA VAL A 243 -5.65 5.95 1.51
C VAL A 243 -4.71 5.06 2.34
N PRO A 244 -3.59 5.58 2.86
CA PRO A 244 -2.66 4.81 3.68
C PRO A 244 -3.30 4.29 4.98
N ASP A 245 -2.74 3.21 5.50
CA ASP A 245 -3.17 2.64 6.78
C ASP A 245 -3.08 3.67 7.92
N GLY A 246 -4.14 3.75 8.73
CA GLY A 246 -4.21 4.69 9.85
C GLY A 246 -4.64 6.11 9.45
N PHE A 247 -5.13 6.31 8.23
CA PHE A 247 -5.72 7.56 7.78
C PHE A 247 -7.15 7.36 7.27
N ASP A 248 -7.95 8.42 7.36
CA ASP A 248 -9.24 8.56 6.70
C ASP A 248 -9.17 9.71 5.68
N ALA A 249 -9.73 9.49 4.49
CA ALA A 249 -9.87 10.54 3.49
C ALA A 249 -11.04 11.48 3.83
N SER A 250 -10.77 12.78 3.78
CA SER A 250 -11.76 13.83 3.90
C SER A 250 -12.54 14.02 2.59
N THR A 251 -13.63 14.77 2.65
CA THR A 251 -14.39 15.15 1.44
C THR A 251 -13.60 16.01 0.46
N ASP A 252 -12.55 16.68 0.95
CA ASP A 252 -11.70 17.57 0.16
C ASP A 252 -10.47 16.81 -0.39
N GLY A 253 -10.37 15.49 -0.17
CA GLY A 253 -9.26 14.65 -0.66
C GLY A 253 -8.00 14.69 0.21
N GLU A 254 -8.08 15.27 1.42
CA GLU A 254 -6.99 15.24 2.39
C GLU A 254 -7.10 14.01 3.29
N CYS A 255 -5.98 13.38 3.59
CA CYS A 255 -5.92 12.25 4.51
C CYS A 255 -5.57 12.72 5.92
N LEU A 256 -6.45 12.43 6.87
CA LEU A 256 -6.32 12.77 8.29
C LEU A 256 -6.04 11.50 9.09
N GLN A 257 -5.27 11.57 10.17
CA GLN A 257 -5.04 10.37 11.00
C GLN A 257 -6.37 9.86 11.56
N HIS A 258 -6.55 8.54 11.47
CA HIS A 258 -7.72 7.85 11.98
C HIS A 258 -7.79 8.00 13.49
N ASP A 259 -8.96 8.41 13.98
CA ASP A 259 -9.23 8.57 15.41
C ASP A 259 -10.36 7.64 15.85
N GLU A 260 -10.02 6.75 16.78
CA GLU A 260 -10.94 5.72 17.27
C GLU A 260 -11.89 6.25 18.35
N CYS A 261 -11.55 7.34 19.04
CA CYS A 261 -12.31 7.87 20.17
C CYS A 261 -12.39 9.41 20.20
N ASP A 262 -13.47 9.98 19.69
CA ASP A 262 -13.69 11.43 19.56
C ASP A 262 -13.62 12.21 20.90
N ASN A 263 -13.88 11.54 22.02
CA ASN A 263 -13.95 12.12 23.37
C ASN A 263 -12.68 11.90 24.22
N VAL A 264 -11.64 11.29 23.66
CA VAL A 264 -10.36 11.10 24.34
C VAL A 264 -9.37 12.09 23.76
N ASP A 265 -8.57 12.72 24.64
CA ASP A 265 -7.55 13.67 24.20
C ASP A 265 -6.49 12.97 23.32
N GLU A 266 -5.95 13.72 22.36
CA GLU A 266 -5.03 13.23 21.31
C GLU A 266 -5.70 12.30 20.30
N ILE A 267 -5.00 11.87 19.25
CA ILE A 267 -5.55 10.95 18.23
C ILE A 267 -5.19 9.52 18.64
N GLN A 268 -6.15 8.59 18.61
CA GLN A 268 -5.89 7.20 18.93
C GLN A 268 -6.12 6.27 17.74
N ALA A 269 -5.06 5.60 17.29
CA ALA A 269 -5.16 4.57 16.25
C ALA A 269 -5.85 3.28 16.72
N THR A 270 -6.05 3.11 18.04
CA THR A 270 -6.79 1.99 18.65
C THR A 270 -7.50 2.49 19.90
N ILE A 271 -8.66 1.92 20.22
CA ILE A 271 -9.38 2.19 21.48
C ILE A 271 -8.43 2.03 22.69
N PRO A 272 -8.29 3.05 23.56
CA PRO A 272 -7.47 2.99 24.75
C PRO A 272 -7.80 1.81 25.67
N PHE A 273 -6.78 1.31 26.36
CA PHE A 273 -6.94 0.18 27.28
C PHE A 273 -8.00 0.44 28.36
N GLY A 274 -8.92 -0.51 28.55
CA GLY A 274 -10.00 -0.44 29.56
C GLY A 274 -11.24 0.33 29.08
N MET A 275 -11.19 0.94 27.90
CA MET A 275 -12.35 1.55 27.26
C MET A 275 -12.98 0.63 26.23
N VAL A 276 -14.24 0.92 25.91
CA VAL A 276 -14.99 0.29 24.82
C VAL A 276 -15.68 1.37 24.00
N ARG A 277 -15.86 1.11 22.69
CA ARG A 277 -16.58 2.03 21.81
C ARG A 277 -18.06 2.07 22.22
N GLY A 278 -18.51 3.25 22.58
CA GLY A 278 -19.90 3.59 22.88
C GLY A 278 -20.67 4.01 21.64
N SER A 279 -21.73 4.78 21.84
CA SER A 279 -22.46 5.42 20.74
C SER A 279 -21.68 6.60 20.17
N SER A 280 -21.84 6.87 18.86
CA SER A 280 -21.26 8.04 18.19
C SER A 280 -19.73 8.12 18.23
N ASN A 281 -19.03 6.99 18.19
CA ASN A 281 -17.56 6.92 18.22
C ASN A 281 -16.89 7.37 19.53
N ASP A 282 -17.66 7.67 20.58
CA ASP A 282 -17.10 7.94 21.90
C ASP A 282 -16.57 6.65 22.56
N CYS A 283 -15.48 6.74 23.30
CA CYS A 283 -14.96 5.66 24.13
C CYS A 283 -15.32 5.88 25.60
N VAL A 284 -15.82 4.81 26.23
CA VAL A 284 -16.29 4.83 27.62
C VAL A 284 -15.62 3.73 28.44
N TRP A 285 -15.40 3.99 29.72
CA TRP A 285 -14.85 2.98 30.64
C TRP A 285 -15.83 1.82 30.82
N ASN A 286 -15.35 0.59 30.61
CA ASN A 286 -16.14 -0.61 30.84
C ASN A 286 -15.89 -1.13 32.28
N ILE A 287 -16.50 -0.47 33.26
CA ILE A 287 -16.33 -0.83 34.68
C ILE A 287 -17.50 -1.71 35.13
N ALA A 288 -17.17 -2.87 35.69
CA ALA A 288 -18.16 -3.79 36.24
C ALA A 288 -18.76 -3.26 37.56
N PRO A 289 -19.96 -3.67 37.97
CA PRO A 289 -20.44 -3.36 39.32
C PRO A 289 -19.69 -4.22 40.36
N ILE A 290 -19.26 -3.59 41.46
CA ILE A 290 -18.68 -4.25 42.63
C ILE A 290 -19.37 -3.77 43.90
N VAL A 291 -19.50 -4.64 44.90
CA VAL A 291 -20.25 -4.32 46.13
C VAL A 291 -19.29 -4.30 47.32
N LEU A 292 -19.40 -3.28 48.18
CA LEU A 292 -18.79 -3.27 49.51
C LEU A 292 -19.74 -3.98 50.48
N THR A 293 -19.29 -5.05 51.13
CA THR A 293 -20.18 -5.94 51.89
C THR A 293 -19.99 -5.87 53.39
N GLU A 294 -18.76 -5.77 53.89
CA GLU A 294 -18.52 -5.88 55.34
C GLU A 294 -17.25 -5.14 55.76
N LEU A 295 -17.30 -4.52 56.94
CA LEU A 295 -16.15 -3.92 57.60
C LEU A 295 -16.03 -4.53 59.00
N LEU A 296 -14.80 -4.82 59.44
CA LEU A 296 -14.51 -5.11 60.84
C LEU A 296 -13.56 -4.03 61.40
N PRO A 297 -14.09 -2.98 62.04
CA PRO A 297 -13.26 -1.89 62.56
C PRO A 297 -12.54 -2.23 63.87
N ASP A 298 -13.19 -2.96 64.78
CA ASP A 298 -12.68 -3.25 66.14
C ASP A 298 -12.58 -4.78 66.32
N PRO A 299 -11.55 -5.45 65.79
CA PRO A 299 -11.39 -6.90 65.90
C PRO A 299 -11.11 -7.34 67.34
N VAL A 300 -11.45 -8.59 67.68
CA VAL A 300 -11.13 -9.15 69.01
C VAL A 300 -9.62 -9.21 69.22
N GLY A 301 -9.12 -8.62 70.31
CA GLY A 301 -7.71 -8.57 70.65
C GLY A 301 -7.02 -7.29 70.20
N ALA A 302 -5.90 -7.41 69.46
CA ALA A 302 -5.16 -6.25 68.98
C ALA A 302 -5.56 -5.90 67.54
N ASP A 303 -5.76 -4.61 67.26
CA ASP A 303 -6.12 -4.09 65.93
C ASP A 303 -5.09 -4.43 64.83
N SER A 304 -3.86 -4.78 65.23
CA SER A 304 -2.78 -5.14 64.31
C SER A 304 -3.07 -6.47 63.60
N GLY A 305 -3.54 -6.40 62.35
CA GLY A 305 -3.83 -7.56 61.50
C GLY A 305 -5.27 -8.06 61.53
N GLY A 306 -6.13 -7.50 62.39
CA GLY A 306 -7.51 -7.98 62.57
C GLY A 306 -8.58 -7.22 61.81
N GLU A 307 -8.33 -5.95 61.45
CA GLU A 307 -9.30 -5.16 60.69
C GLU A 307 -9.42 -5.68 59.26
N TYR A 308 -10.64 -5.73 58.71
CA TYR A 308 -10.83 -6.05 57.29
C TYR A 308 -11.90 -5.19 56.62
N ILE A 309 -11.75 -5.05 55.30
CA ILE A 309 -12.74 -4.50 54.37
C ILE A 309 -13.07 -5.62 53.39
N GLU A 310 -14.34 -5.94 53.20
CA GLU A 310 -14.81 -6.98 52.30
C GLU A 310 -15.57 -6.43 51.11
N ILE A 311 -15.30 -7.02 49.96
CA ILE A 311 -15.98 -6.74 48.70
C ILE A 311 -16.56 -8.03 48.10
N TYR A 312 -17.56 -7.85 47.25
CA TYR A 312 -18.22 -8.93 46.51
C TYR A 312 -18.33 -8.59 45.03
N ASN A 313 -18.07 -9.60 44.19
CA ASN A 313 -18.32 -9.54 42.76
C ASN A 313 -19.70 -10.13 42.43
N PRO A 314 -20.73 -9.30 42.17
CA PRO A 314 -22.07 -9.76 41.80
C PRO A 314 -22.18 -10.27 40.35
N THR A 315 -21.12 -10.12 39.54
CA THR A 315 -21.15 -10.42 38.11
C THR A 315 -20.79 -11.89 37.84
N SER A 316 -21.07 -12.32 36.60
CA SER A 316 -20.69 -13.64 36.10
C SER A 316 -19.30 -13.68 35.46
N SER A 317 -18.57 -12.56 35.50
CA SER A 317 -17.23 -12.39 34.93
C SER A 317 -16.21 -12.06 36.03
N VAL A 318 -14.92 -12.26 35.72
CA VAL A 318 -13.84 -11.73 36.55
C VAL A 318 -13.86 -10.20 36.50
N ILE A 319 -13.71 -9.55 37.65
CA ILE A 319 -13.56 -8.08 37.75
C ILE A 319 -12.09 -7.74 37.96
N ASP A 320 -11.57 -6.80 37.18
CA ASP A 320 -10.26 -6.18 37.40
C ASP A 320 -10.37 -5.10 38.48
N LEU A 321 -9.74 -5.34 39.62
CA LEU A 321 -9.78 -4.44 40.77
C LEU A 321 -8.93 -3.18 40.56
N SER A 322 -8.00 -3.17 39.60
CA SER A 322 -7.18 -1.99 39.32
C SER A 322 -8.00 -0.80 38.80
N MET A 323 -9.25 -1.04 38.38
CA MET A 323 -10.21 -0.01 37.99
C MET A 323 -10.89 0.69 39.19
N TYR A 324 -10.61 0.28 40.43
CA TYR A 324 -11.24 0.84 41.63
C TYR A 324 -10.22 1.35 42.65
N THR A 325 -10.67 2.31 43.45
CA THR A 325 -9.96 2.86 44.60
C THR A 325 -10.86 2.78 45.83
N ILE A 326 -10.34 2.25 46.93
CA ILE A 326 -10.97 2.30 48.24
C ILE A 326 -10.67 3.65 48.87
N ARG A 327 -11.69 4.39 49.29
CA ARG A 327 -11.58 5.60 50.13
C ARG A 327 -12.04 5.29 51.54
N PHE A 328 -11.34 5.75 52.56
CA PHE A 328 -11.68 5.45 53.95
C PHE A 328 -11.38 6.62 54.89
N GLY A 329 -12.04 6.62 56.05
CA GLY A 329 -12.06 7.76 56.96
C GLY A 329 -13.37 8.56 56.84
N ILE A 330 -13.73 9.30 57.88
CA ILE A 330 -14.98 10.09 57.88
C ILE A 330 -15.04 11.13 56.75
N GLY A 331 -13.88 11.70 56.39
CA GLY A 331 -13.73 12.62 55.25
C GLY A 331 -13.42 11.94 53.92
N LEU A 332 -13.22 10.61 53.91
CA LEU A 332 -12.83 9.82 52.72
C LEU A 332 -11.54 10.31 52.05
N ASP A 333 -10.65 10.92 52.83
CA ASP A 333 -9.40 11.55 52.41
C ASP A 333 -8.25 10.55 52.23
N LYS A 334 -8.35 9.37 52.86
CA LYS A 334 -7.37 8.29 52.73
C LYS A 334 -7.79 7.33 51.62
N THR A 335 -6.84 6.91 50.79
CA THR A 335 -7.09 6.07 49.63
C THR A 335 -6.19 4.85 49.61
N TYR A 336 -6.69 3.78 49.00
CA TYR A 336 -5.93 2.62 48.57
C TYR A 336 -6.36 2.24 47.15
N THR A 337 -5.41 2.21 46.22
CA THR A 337 -5.62 1.77 44.84
C THR A 337 -5.02 0.39 44.66
N PHE A 338 -5.78 -0.52 44.03
CA PHE A 338 -5.29 -1.87 43.77
C PHE A 338 -4.19 -1.86 42.71
N PRO A 339 -3.17 -2.73 42.83
CA PRO A 339 -2.14 -2.85 41.80
C PRO A 339 -2.69 -3.51 40.53
N PHE A 340 -2.03 -3.26 39.40
CA PHE A 340 -2.35 -3.92 38.13
C PHE A 340 -2.36 -5.45 38.26
N GLY A 341 -3.36 -6.11 37.67
CA GLY A 341 -3.54 -7.56 37.73
C GLY A 341 -4.24 -8.07 38.99
N ALA A 342 -4.63 -7.20 39.92
CA ALA A 342 -5.53 -7.56 41.01
C ALA A 342 -6.93 -7.88 40.44
N ILE A 343 -7.44 -9.07 40.70
CA ILE A 343 -8.73 -9.54 40.16
C ILE A 343 -9.60 -10.17 41.23
N ILE A 344 -10.91 -10.14 41.06
CA ILE A 344 -11.88 -10.91 41.87
C ILE A 344 -12.75 -11.78 40.94
N GLY A 345 -12.89 -13.06 41.26
CA GLY A 345 -13.63 -14.03 40.47
C GLY A 345 -15.15 -13.82 40.53
N PRO A 346 -15.91 -14.40 39.60
CA PRO A 346 -17.37 -14.25 39.54
C PRO A 346 -18.04 -14.84 40.79
N GLY A 347 -18.95 -14.08 41.42
CA GLY A 347 -19.64 -14.50 42.64
C GLY A 347 -18.74 -14.65 43.87
N GLU A 348 -17.49 -14.16 43.82
CA GLU A 348 -16.53 -14.27 44.92
C GLU A 348 -16.72 -13.14 45.94
N TYR A 349 -16.67 -13.49 47.22
CA TYR A 349 -16.46 -12.57 48.34
C TYR A 349 -14.97 -12.55 48.67
N ARG A 350 -14.41 -11.36 48.93
CA ARG A 350 -13.00 -11.23 49.30
C ARG A 350 -12.79 -10.16 50.35
N SER A 351 -12.17 -10.56 51.44
CA SER A 351 -11.75 -9.73 52.55
C SER A 351 -10.28 -9.30 52.41
N PHE A 352 -10.02 -8.02 52.65
CA PHE A 352 -8.66 -7.47 52.71
C PHE A 352 -8.38 -6.97 54.11
N THR A 353 -7.39 -7.56 54.75
CA THR A 353 -6.96 -7.13 56.08
C THR A 353 -6.01 -5.94 56.01
N ASN A 354 -5.85 -5.20 57.11
CA ASN A 354 -4.89 -4.09 57.22
C ASN A 354 -3.40 -4.55 57.11
N THR A 355 -3.15 -5.87 57.09
CA THR A 355 -1.85 -6.44 56.74
C THR A 355 -1.69 -6.72 55.25
N THR A 356 -2.78 -7.11 54.58
CA THR A 356 -2.82 -7.37 53.12
C THR A 356 -2.77 -6.07 52.33
N ILE A 357 -3.59 -5.09 52.71
CA ILE A 357 -3.62 -3.75 52.11
C ILE A 357 -3.49 -2.70 53.22
N LYS A 358 -2.87 -1.55 52.90
CA LYS A 358 -2.58 -0.54 53.93
C LYS A 358 -3.79 0.36 54.17
N PHE A 359 -4.47 0.13 55.29
CA PHE A 359 -5.51 1.01 55.84
C PHE A 359 -5.53 0.93 57.37
N SER A 360 -6.33 1.78 57.99
CA SER A 360 -6.72 1.67 59.39
C SER A 360 -8.13 2.23 59.51
N LEU A 361 -9.02 1.43 60.09
CA LEU A 361 -10.34 1.87 60.51
C LEU A 361 -10.19 2.46 61.91
N ILE A 362 -11.13 3.32 62.32
CA ILE A 362 -11.10 3.93 63.66
C ILE A 362 -12.31 3.46 64.43
N ASN A 363 -12.14 3.13 65.71
CA ASN A 363 -13.17 2.48 66.54
C ASN A 363 -14.18 3.50 67.12
N SER A 364 -14.33 4.65 66.44
CA SER A 364 -15.29 5.69 66.74
C SER A 364 -16.25 5.87 65.55
N ILE A 365 -16.11 6.93 64.76
CA ILE A 365 -16.97 7.19 63.59
C ILE A 365 -16.12 7.20 62.33
N SER A 366 -16.44 6.34 61.36
CA SER A 366 -15.77 6.33 60.06
C SER A 366 -16.66 5.77 58.97
N ARG A 367 -16.11 5.69 57.76
CA ARG A 367 -16.77 5.23 56.54
C ARG A 367 -15.75 4.70 55.54
N VAL A 368 -16.20 3.81 54.66
CA VAL A 368 -15.45 3.29 53.52
C VAL A 368 -16.30 3.44 52.25
N GLN A 369 -15.67 3.81 51.15
CA GLN A 369 -16.25 3.85 49.81
C GLN A 369 -15.36 3.11 48.81
N ILE A 370 -15.99 2.58 47.76
CA ILE A 370 -15.32 2.06 46.57
C ILE A 370 -15.71 2.95 45.40
N VAL A 371 -14.70 3.52 44.73
CA VAL A 371 -14.88 4.46 43.61
C VAL A 371 -14.16 3.92 42.38
N GLY A 372 -14.81 3.94 41.21
CA GLY A 372 -14.20 3.55 39.95
C GLY A 372 -13.28 4.62 39.37
N ILE A 373 -12.50 4.28 38.33
CA ILE A 373 -11.64 5.22 37.59
C ILE A 373 -12.45 6.31 36.86
N ASP A 374 -13.73 6.04 36.60
CA ASP A 374 -14.75 6.98 36.13
C ASP A 374 -15.23 7.98 37.21
N ASN A 375 -14.70 7.89 38.44
CA ASN A 375 -15.12 8.62 39.64
C ASN A 375 -16.55 8.29 40.15
N VAL A 376 -17.17 7.21 39.67
CA VAL A 376 -18.48 6.76 40.15
C VAL A 376 -18.32 5.95 41.45
N VAL A 377 -19.23 6.14 42.41
CA VAL A 377 -19.24 5.37 43.66
C VAL A 377 -20.00 4.06 43.43
N TYR A 378 -19.31 2.94 43.61
CA TYR A 378 -19.86 1.58 43.45
C TYR A 378 -20.29 0.95 44.77
N GLY A 379 -19.67 1.35 45.88
CA GLY A 379 -20.00 0.86 47.21
C GLY A 379 -19.75 1.91 48.27
N ASP A 380 -20.62 1.93 49.27
CA ASP A 380 -20.59 2.92 50.33
C ASP A 380 -21.09 2.34 51.64
N SER A 381 -20.26 2.36 52.68
CA SER A 381 -20.62 1.78 53.97
C SER A 381 -21.63 2.60 54.75
N GLY A 382 -21.83 3.86 54.39
CA GLY A 382 -22.33 4.85 55.34
C GLY A 382 -21.43 4.97 56.56
N ASN A 383 -21.88 5.72 57.56
CA ASN A 383 -21.13 5.89 58.80
C ASN A 383 -21.42 4.71 59.73
N TYR A 384 -20.36 4.04 60.18
CA TYR A 384 -20.43 3.20 61.37
C TYR A 384 -20.02 4.04 62.59
N GLU A 385 -20.54 3.72 63.77
CA GLU A 385 -20.33 4.50 65.00
C GLU A 385 -20.13 3.61 66.24
N ASN A 386 -19.02 3.83 66.94
CA ASN A 386 -18.63 3.14 68.18
C ASN A 386 -18.81 1.61 68.10
N PRO A 387 -18.18 0.95 67.11
CA PRO A 387 -18.23 -0.51 66.97
C PRO A 387 -17.75 -1.17 68.25
N LYS A 388 -18.45 -2.21 68.71
CA LYS A 388 -17.94 -3.03 69.83
C LYS A 388 -16.90 -4.02 69.32
N GLU A 389 -16.01 -4.42 70.21
CA GLU A 389 -15.01 -5.45 69.95
C GLU A 389 -15.66 -6.72 69.36
N GLY A 390 -15.20 -7.11 68.17
CA GLY A 390 -15.68 -8.28 67.41
C GLY A 390 -16.98 -8.08 66.63
N GLU A 391 -17.62 -6.91 66.68
CA GLU A 391 -18.79 -6.60 65.84
C GLU A 391 -18.36 -6.06 64.47
N SER A 392 -18.86 -6.68 63.40
CA SER A 392 -18.69 -6.17 62.04
C SER A 392 -19.86 -5.27 61.65
N TRP A 393 -19.57 -4.25 60.86
CA TRP A 393 -20.56 -3.45 60.15
C TRP A 393 -20.79 -4.15 58.81
N ALA A 394 -22.00 -4.68 58.59
CA ALA A 394 -22.27 -5.58 57.47
C ALA A 394 -23.51 -5.13 56.68
N LEU A 395 -23.43 -5.22 55.35
CA LEU A 395 -24.54 -5.01 54.42
C LEU A 395 -25.37 -6.29 54.35
N ILE A 396 -26.55 -6.29 54.98
CA ILE A 396 -27.46 -7.45 54.99
C ILE A 396 -28.82 -7.01 54.48
N LYS A 397 -29.28 -7.65 53.39
CA LYS A 397 -30.51 -7.26 52.66
C LYS A 397 -30.49 -5.77 52.30
N ASP A 398 -29.37 -5.32 51.73
CA ASP A 398 -29.12 -3.94 51.30
C ASP A 398 -29.18 -2.88 52.42
N ILE A 399 -29.13 -3.31 53.68
CA ILE A 399 -29.13 -2.43 54.86
C ILE A 399 -27.86 -2.69 55.66
N TRP A 400 -27.08 -1.64 55.87
CA TRP A 400 -25.94 -1.66 56.78
C TRP A 400 -26.41 -1.76 58.22
N GLN A 401 -25.89 -2.75 58.94
CA GLN A 401 -26.19 -3.00 60.34
C GLN A 401 -25.04 -3.73 61.03
N TYR A 402 -24.93 -3.58 62.35
CA TYR A 402 -23.97 -4.33 63.13
C TYR A 402 -24.35 -5.81 63.24
N THR A 403 -23.35 -6.69 63.12
CA THR A 403 -23.49 -8.11 63.40
C THR A 403 -22.37 -8.62 64.30
N ASN A 404 -22.71 -9.52 65.20
CA ASN A 404 -21.75 -10.23 66.05
C ASN A 404 -21.16 -11.47 65.37
N ARG A 405 -21.29 -11.56 64.04
CA ARG A 405 -20.79 -12.67 63.21
C ARG A 405 -20.05 -12.13 61.99
N PRO A 406 -18.78 -11.72 62.15
CA PRO A 406 -17.92 -11.41 61.02
C PRO A 406 -17.83 -12.59 60.04
N THR A 407 -17.99 -12.32 58.75
CA THR A 407 -18.04 -13.34 57.69
C THR A 407 -16.98 -13.11 56.60
N PRO A 408 -15.68 -13.08 56.93
CA PRO A 408 -14.64 -12.85 55.93
C PRO A 408 -14.69 -13.92 54.83
N ASP A 409 -14.63 -13.45 53.58
CA ASP A 409 -14.68 -14.22 52.34
C ASP A 409 -16.02 -14.99 52.14
N ALA A 410 -17.10 -14.53 52.77
CA ALA A 410 -18.41 -15.19 52.72
C ALA A 410 -19.59 -14.20 52.80
N GLU A 411 -20.80 -14.69 52.47
CA GLU A 411 -22.01 -13.89 52.58
C GLU A 411 -22.33 -13.50 54.05
N ASN A 412 -22.71 -12.23 54.23
CA ASN A 412 -23.05 -11.64 55.52
C ASN A 412 -24.20 -12.33 56.24
N LEU A 413 -24.06 -12.48 57.57
CA LEU A 413 -25.06 -13.13 58.41
C LEU A 413 -25.60 -12.20 59.51
N HIS A 414 -26.91 -12.30 59.76
CA HIS A 414 -27.55 -11.60 60.89
C HIS A 414 -26.95 -12.03 62.23
N SER A 415 -26.96 -11.11 63.20
CA SER A 415 -26.57 -11.36 64.59
C SER A 415 -27.33 -12.52 65.20
N ILE A 416 -26.66 -13.31 66.04
CA ILE A 416 -27.32 -14.27 66.91
C ILE A 416 -27.59 -13.59 68.25
N VAL A 417 -28.84 -13.66 68.72
CA VAL A 417 -29.21 -13.21 70.05
C VAL A 417 -28.53 -14.12 71.08
N VAL A 418 -27.51 -13.61 71.76
CA VAL A 418 -27.00 -14.23 72.99
C VAL A 418 -28.03 -13.90 74.07
N ALA A 419 -28.78 -14.89 74.53
CA ALA A 419 -29.71 -14.68 75.64
C ALA A 419 -28.91 -14.34 76.90
N GLU A 420 -28.86 -13.06 77.25
CA GLU A 420 -28.35 -12.58 78.53
C GLU A 420 -29.27 -13.09 79.65
N SER A 421 -28.84 -14.13 80.36
CA SER A 421 -29.50 -14.59 81.57
C SER A 421 -29.25 -13.60 82.71
N ASN A 422 -30.22 -12.72 82.98
CA ASN A 422 -30.30 -12.04 84.26
C ASN A 422 -30.69 -13.04 85.36
N GLY A 423 -29.95 -12.99 86.46
CA GLY A 423 -29.86 -14.02 87.49
C GLY A 423 -31.16 -14.54 88.09
N ALA A 424 -31.21 -15.86 88.24
CA ALA A 424 -31.73 -16.54 89.43
C ALA A 424 -30.97 -17.87 89.59
N THR A 425 -30.50 -18.11 90.80
CA THR A 425 -29.74 -19.27 91.29
C THR A 425 -30.33 -20.63 90.90
N ASP A 426 -29.53 -21.53 90.31
CA ASP A 426 -29.19 -22.82 90.92
C ASP A 426 -28.02 -23.50 90.18
N SER A 427 -27.26 -24.29 90.93
CA SER A 427 -25.99 -24.89 90.54
C SER A 427 -26.15 -26.13 89.67
N SER A 428 -25.40 -26.23 88.57
CA SER A 428 -24.73 -27.48 88.16
C SER A 428 -23.72 -27.23 87.05
N SER A 429 -22.45 -27.34 87.45
CA SER A 429 -21.26 -27.30 86.63
C SER A 429 -21.27 -28.35 85.51
N ASN A 430 -20.98 -27.92 84.28
CA ASN A 430 -20.18 -28.71 83.35
C ASN A 430 -19.11 -27.79 82.74
N ASP A 431 -18.06 -27.56 83.52
CA ASP A 431 -16.86 -26.83 83.10
C ASP A 431 -16.17 -27.57 81.95
N LEU A 432 -16.40 -27.10 80.72
CA LEU A 432 -15.56 -27.49 79.59
C LEU A 432 -14.31 -26.62 79.58
N LYS A 433 -13.18 -27.24 79.90
CA LYS A 433 -11.84 -26.61 79.93
C LYS A 433 -11.54 -25.81 78.64
N PRO A 434 -10.90 -24.62 78.72
CA PRO A 434 -10.57 -23.80 77.56
C PRO A 434 -9.73 -24.54 76.51
N CYS A 435 -9.96 -24.24 75.22
CA CYS A 435 -9.11 -24.73 74.14
C CYS A 435 -7.71 -24.10 74.24
N ALA A 436 -6.68 -24.83 73.80
CA ALA A 436 -5.31 -24.28 73.74
C ALA A 436 -5.23 -23.08 72.77
N PRO A 437 -4.24 -22.17 72.91
CA PRO A 437 -4.14 -20.96 72.09
C PRO A 437 -4.11 -21.20 70.56
N ASP A 438 -3.77 -22.42 70.12
CA ASP A 438 -3.75 -22.85 68.71
C ASP A 438 -5.04 -23.56 68.26
N GLN A 439 -6.14 -23.47 69.02
CA GLN A 439 -7.38 -24.24 68.78
C GLN A 439 -8.65 -23.40 69.03
N PHE A 440 -9.66 -23.57 68.18
CA PHE A 440 -11.00 -23.01 68.37
C PHE A 440 -12.02 -24.12 68.68
N ARG A 441 -13.11 -23.80 69.41
CA ARG A 441 -14.14 -24.78 69.78
C ARG A 441 -15.17 -24.92 68.66
N ASN A 442 -15.43 -26.15 68.21
CA ASN A 442 -16.51 -26.42 67.28
C ASN A 442 -17.89 -26.29 67.99
N PRO A 443 -18.78 -25.39 67.54
CA PRO A 443 -20.07 -25.14 68.20
C PRO A 443 -21.06 -26.31 68.18
N GLU A 444 -20.98 -27.21 67.20
CA GLU A 444 -21.92 -28.34 67.08
C GLU A 444 -21.51 -29.56 67.94
N THR A 445 -20.21 -29.71 68.23
CA THR A 445 -19.67 -30.93 68.87
C THR A 445 -18.94 -30.67 70.19
N ASN A 446 -18.78 -29.40 70.59
CA ASN A 446 -18.09 -28.97 71.81
C ASN A 446 -16.63 -29.45 71.95
N ARG A 447 -15.98 -29.85 70.85
CA ARG A 447 -14.56 -30.28 70.81
C ARG A 447 -13.64 -29.18 70.24
N CYS A 448 -12.42 -29.07 70.76
CA CYS A 448 -11.39 -28.14 70.27
C CYS A 448 -10.76 -28.66 68.97
N LYS A 449 -10.62 -27.78 67.97
CA LYS A 449 -10.02 -28.06 66.66
C LYS A 449 -8.88 -27.06 66.40
N LYS A 450 -7.75 -27.55 65.89
CA LYS A 450 -6.57 -26.71 65.60
C LYS A 450 -6.86 -25.65 64.53
N ILE A 451 -6.41 -24.43 64.81
CA ILE A 451 -6.27 -23.33 63.85
C ILE A 451 -5.11 -23.72 62.94
N VAL A 452 -5.37 -23.87 61.64
CA VAL A 452 -4.32 -24.24 60.69
C VAL A 452 -3.45 -23.02 60.44
N SER A 453 -2.32 -22.95 61.15
CA SER A 453 -1.20 -22.07 60.84
C SER A 453 -0.41 -22.68 59.67
N THR A 454 -0.17 -21.90 58.62
CA THR A 454 0.60 -22.28 57.42
C THR A 454 2.11 -22.28 57.66
N ASP A 455 2.58 -22.93 58.72
CA ASP A 455 4.00 -23.19 58.92
C ASP A 455 4.23 -24.62 59.43
N ALA A 456 4.23 -25.55 58.48
CA ALA A 456 4.80 -26.88 58.68
C ALA A 456 5.92 -27.08 57.65
N THR A 457 7.17 -27.10 58.12
CA THR A 457 8.33 -27.47 57.30
C THR A 457 8.11 -28.86 56.71
N LEU A 458 7.99 -28.92 55.39
CA LEU A 458 7.57 -30.11 54.66
C LEU A 458 8.70 -31.16 54.61
N LYS A 459 8.43 -32.38 55.09
CA LYS A 459 9.35 -33.53 54.98
C LYS A 459 9.79 -33.77 53.53
N PRO A 460 11.08 -34.09 53.25
CA PRO A 460 11.58 -34.36 51.89
C PRO A 460 10.82 -35.48 51.18
N CYS A 461 10.60 -35.32 49.86
CA CYS A 461 9.96 -36.36 49.04
C CYS A 461 10.87 -37.60 48.90
N ARG A 462 10.28 -38.78 48.80
CA ARG A 462 11.03 -40.04 48.62
C ARG A 462 11.68 -40.09 47.23
N VAL A 463 12.78 -40.83 47.09
CA VAL A 463 13.49 -41.01 45.80
C VAL A 463 12.50 -41.54 44.75
N GLY A 464 12.37 -40.83 43.63
CA GLY A 464 11.38 -41.10 42.57
C GLY A 464 10.06 -40.31 42.68
N GLN A 465 9.99 -39.31 43.58
CA GLN A 465 8.87 -38.37 43.68
C GLN A 465 9.34 -36.92 43.61
N GLU A 466 8.58 -36.06 42.94
CA GLU A 466 8.78 -34.61 42.92
C GLU A 466 7.63 -33.88 43.63
N ARG A 467 7.92 -32.71 44.23
CA ARG A 467 6.91 -31.93 44.95
C ARG A 467 6.12 -31.08 43.96
N ASN A 468 4.79 -31.16 44.04
CA ASN A 468 3.93 -30.25 43.28
C ASN A 468 3.95 -28.83 43.93
N PRO A 469 4.34 -27.76 43.20
CA PRO A 469 4.41 -26.40 43.73
C PRO A 469 3.08 -25.83 44.24
N GLU A 470 1.96 -26.21 43.63
CA GLU A 470 0.64 -25.63 43.94
C GLU A 470 -0.05 -26.34 45.11
N THR A 471 0.26 -27.62 45.33
CA THR A 471 -0.46 -28.45 46.32
C THR A 471 0.42 -28.95 47.46
N ASN A 472 1.72 -28.66 47.43
CA ASN A 472 2.72 -29.04 48.45
C ASN A 472 2.81 -30.55 48.76
N ARG A 473 2.22 -31.43 47.93
CA ARG A 473 2.26 -32.90 48.08
C ARG A 473 3.27 -33.53 47.11
N CYS A 474 3.94 -34.60 47.54
CA CYS A 474 4.86 -35.37 46.69
C CYS A 474 4.06 -36.24 45.71
N ARG A 475 4.36 -36.16 44.42
CA ARG A 475 3.81 -37.03 43.36
C ARG A 475 4.92 -37.89 42.76
N ASN A 476 4.58 -39.12 42.36
CA ASN A 476 5.50 -39.97 41.61
C ASN A 476 5.82 -39.30 40.27
N VAL A 477 7.10 -39.21 39.92
CA VAL A 477 7.48 -38.88 38.55
C VAL A 477 7.15 -40.09 37.68
N VAL A 478 6.09 -39.98 36.87
CA VAL A 478 5.76 -41.01 35.88
C VAL A 478 6.83 -40.92 34.80
N SER A 479 7.76 -41.86 34.80
CA SER A 479 8.70 -42.05 33.71
C SER A 479 7.96 -42.52 32.47
N LEU A 480 8.32 -41.93 31.33
CA LEU A 480 7.97 -42.35 29.97
C LEU A 480 8.54 -43.75 29.68
N ALA A 481 7.96 -44.80 30.26
CA ALA A 481 8.24 -46.19 29.92
C ALA A 481 7.17 -47.12 30.48
N SER A 482 6.05 -47.30 29.76
CA SER A 482 5.26 -48.55 29.73
C SER A 482 4.18 -48.48 28.66
N ALA A 483 4.61 -48.66 27.41
CA ALA A 483 3.73 -49.02 26.31
C ALA A 483 3.44 -50.52 26.37
N VAL A 484 2.33 -50.92 27.02
CA VAL A 484 1.63 -52.18 26.70
C VAL A 484 0.12 -51.92 26.81
N LEU A 485 -0.52 -51.77 25.66
CA LEU A 485 -1.98 -51.56 25.56
C LEU A 485 -2.70 -52.92 25.66
N LYS A 486 -3.73 -53.01 26.52
CA LYS A 486 -4.56 -54.20 26.67
C LYS A 486 -5.36 -54.53 25.38
N PRO A 487 -5.61 -55.81 25.04
CA PRO A 487 -6.43 -56.18 23.88
C PRO A 487 -7.87 -55.66 23.95
N CYS A 488 -8.49 -55.35 22.80
CA CYS A 488 -9.90 -54.95 22.73
C CYS A 488 -10.84 -56.17 22.82
N ASP A 489 -12.05 -55.98 23.35
CA ASP A 489 -13.08 -57.02 23.45
C ASP A 489 -13.59 -57.49 22.08
N LYS A 490 -14.17 -58.69 22.02
CA LYS A 490 -14.52 -59.44 20.79
C LYS A 490 -15.41 -58.71 19.76
N ASN A 491 -16.08 -57.62 20.15
CA ASN A 491 -16.95 -56.81 19.29
C ASN A 491 -16.50 -55.33 19.21
N GLN A 492 -15.20 -55.08 19.38
CA GLN A 492 -14.60 -53.76 19.33
C GLN A 492 -13.31 -53.77 18.50
N TYR A 493 -13.08 -52.72 17.72
CA TYR A 493 -11.83 -52.50 16.99
C TYR A 493 -11.03 -51.35 17.61
N ARG A 494 -9.72 -51.37 17.46
CA ARG A 494 -8.83 -50.32 18.00
C ARG A 494 -8.74 -49.18 17.00
N SER A 495 -9.08 -47.96 17.42
CA SER A 495 -8.90 -46.76 16.60
C SER A 495 -7.40 -46.47 16.43
N PRO A 496 -6.90 -46.29 15.19
CA PRO A 496 -5.49 -46.02 14.92
C PRO A 496 -5.00 -44.68 15.48
N GLU A 497 -5.87 -43.65 15.45
CA GLU A 497 -5.55 -42.27 15.82
C GLU A 497 -5.55 -42.04 17.33
N THR A 498 -6.39 -42.79 18.07
CA THR A 498 -6.64 -42.51 19.50
C THR A 498 -6.29 -43.64 20.43
N ASN A 499 -5.84 -44.80 19.91
CA ASN A 499 -5.49 -45.99 20.69
C ASN A 499 -6.55 -46.44 21.71
N ARG A 500 -7.84 -46.18 21.43
CA ARG A 500 -9.00 -46.62 22.21
C ARG A 500 -9.85 -47.64 21.45
N CYS A 501 -10.46 -48.58 22.15
CA CYS A 501 -11.37 -49.59 21.57
C CYS A 501 -12.75 -48.97 21.31
N ARG A 502 -13.32 -49.17 20.11
CA ARG A 502 -14.65 -48.70 19.70
C ARG A 502 -15.52 -49.87 19.22
N LYS A 503 -16.82 -49.85 19.56
CA LYS A 503 -17.80 -50.86 19.14
C LYS A 503 -18.02 -50.81 17.64
N VAL A 504 -18.13 -51.98 17.01
CA VAL A 504 -18.51 -52.10 15.59
C VAL A 504 -20.02 -51.82 15.50
N GLN A 505 -20.45 -50.84 14.69
CA GLN A 505 -21.88 -50.53 14.50
C GLN A 505 -22.52 -51.57 13.57
N ASP A 506 -23.66 -52.11 14.02
CA ASP A 506 -24.48 -53.06 13.28
C ASP A 506 -25.42 -52.32 12.31
N SER A 507 -25.57 -52.84 11.10
CA SER A 507 -26.27 -52.18 9.99
C SER A 507 -27.74 -52.60 9.97
N SER A 508 -28.53 -52.11 10.93
CA SER A 508 -29.99 -52.19 10.86
C SER A 508 -30.69 -51.21 11.81
N VAL A 509 -30.92 -49.98 11.36
CA VAL A 509 -31.94 -49.07 11.93
C VAL A 509 -32.67 -48.35 10.79
N PRO A 510 -34.02 -48.23 10.82
CA PRO A 510 -34.81 -47.71 9.69
C PRO A 510 -34.71 -46.19 9.57
N SER A 511 -34.78 -45.70 8.33
CA SER A 511 -34.72 -44.28 7.96
C SER A 511 -35.92 -43.51 8.51
N ALA A 512 -35.64 -42.37 9.15
CA ALA A 512 -36.65 -41.38 9.48
C ALA A 512 -37.11 -40.62 8.22
N GLU A 513 -38.38 -40.26 8.22
CA GLU A 513 -39.20 -39.84 7.08
C GLU A 513 -39.31 -38.30 7.03
N TYR A 514 -38.22 -37.56 6.82
CA TYR A 514 -38.30 -36.16 6.37
C TYR A 514 -37.04 -35.79 5.57
N ALA A 515 -37.23 -35.39 4.30
CA ALA A 515 -36.16 -34.99 3.40
C ALA A 515 -35.70 -33.57 3.69
N ALA A 516 -34.46 -33.41 4.18
CA ALA A 516 -33.74 -32.14 4.09
C ALA A 516 -33.31 -31.94 2.63
N GLN A 517 -33.72 -30.84 2.01
CA GLN A 517 -33.28 -30.49 0.66
C GLN A 517 -31.79 -30.12 0.67
N PRO A 518 -30.96 -30.69 -0.21
CA PRO A 518 -29.59 -30.23 -0.37
C PRO A 518 -29.59 -28.84 -1.00
N VAL A 519 -28.84 -27.91 -0.39
CA VAL A 519 -28.42 -26.69 -1.06
C VAL A 519 -27.56 -27.13 -2.24
N GLN A 520 -27.96 -26.75 -3.46
CA GLN A 520 -27.12 -26.89 -4.64
C GLN A 520 -25.90 -26.00 -4.45
N ASP A 521 -24.74 -26.60 -4.15
CA ASP A 521 -23.47 -25.99 -4.46
C ASP A 521 -23.44 -25.77 -5.97
N LYS A 522 -23.54 -24.51 -6.41
CA LYS A 522 -23.21 -24.16 -7.79
C LYS A 522 -21.74 -24.49 -7.96
N GLU A 523 -21.44 -25.50 -8.79
CA GLU A 523 -20.10 -25.69 -9.31
C GLU A 523 -19.63 -24.36 -9.91
N MET A 524 -18.63 -23.72 -9.30
CA MET A 524 -17.85 -22.71 -9.98
C MET A 524 -17.05 -23.41 -11.07
N THR A 525 -17.59 -23.44 -12.28
CA THR A 525 -16.83 -23.77 -13.48
C THR A 525 -15.69 -22.77 -13.59
N PHE A 526 -14.47 -23.21 -13.26
CA PHE A 526 -13.25 -22.44 -13.43
C PHE A 526 -13.03 -22.14 -14.93
N VAL A 527 -13.33 -20.90 -15.34
CA VAL A 527 -13.24 -20.40 -16.73
C VAL A 527 -11.78 -20.13 -17.16
N GLY A 528 -10.79 -20.40 -16.30
CA GLY A 528 -9.38 -20.06 -16.52
C GLY A 528 -8.73 -20.66 -17.77
N TRP A 529 -9.27 -21.76 -18.32
CA TRP A 529 -8.76 -22.35 -19.56
C TRP A 529 -8.94 -21.47 -20.80
N TRP A 530 -10.01 -20.64 -20.85
CA TRP A 530 -10.22 -19.70 -21.94
C TRP A 530 -9.27 -18.50 -21.87
N ILE A 531 -8.91 -18.07 -20.66
CA ILE A 531 -7.96 -16.97 -20.43
C ILE A 531 -6.54 -17.41 -20.81
N VAL A 532 -6.11 -18.60 -20.39
CA VAL A 532 -4.81 -19.16 -20.78
C VAL A 532 -4.74 -19.41 -22.29
N GLY A 533 -5.83 -19.90 -22.90
CA GLY A 533 -5.93 -20.10 -24.35
C GLY A 533 -5.89 -18.78 -25.14
N GLY A 534 -6.61 -17.75 -24.69
CA GLY A 534 -6.66 -16.44 -25.35
C GLY A 534 -5.32 -15.72 -25.36
N VAL A 535 -4.63 -15.69 -24.21
CA VAL A 535 -3.29 -15.07 -24.09
C VAL A 535 -2.27 -15.79 -24.98
N GLY A 536 -2.35 -17.14 -25.07
CA GLY A 536 -1.47 -17.92 -25.94
C GLY A 536 -1.64 -17.60 -27.44
N VAL A 537 -2.86 -17.35 -27.90
CA VAL A 537 -3.14 -17.01 -29.31
C VAL A 537 -2.63 -15.61 -29.65
N VAL A 538 -2.78 -14.64 -28.74
CA VAL A 538 -2.28 -13.28 -28.93
C VAL A 538 -0.75 -13.27 -28.98
N ALA A 539 -0.08 -13.99 -28.08
CA ALA A 539 1.38 -14.10 -28.06
C ALA A 539 1.94 -14.76 -29.34
N LEU A 540 1.28 -15.82 -29.84
CA LEU A 540 1.63 -16.45 -31.12
C LEU A 540 1.40 -15.51 -32.31
N GLY A 541 0.29 -14.77 -32.31
CA GLY A 541 -0.01 -13.78 -33.33
C GLY A 541 1.04 -12.67 -33.39
N TYR A 542 1.44 -12.14 -32.22
CA TYR A 542 2.50 -11.15 -32.11
C TYR A 542 3.84 -11.68 -32.60
N GLY A 543 4.25 -12.89 -32.18
CA GLY A 543 5.50 -13.50 -32.65
C GLY A 543 5.54 -13.75 -34.16
N ILE A 544 4.42 -14.15 -34.77
CA ILE A 544 4.32 -14.32 -36.24
C ILE A 544 4.40 -12.97 -36.95
N TRP A 545 3.77 -11.93 -36.40
CA TRP A 545 3.78 -10.60 -36.99
C TRP A 545 5.16 -9.93 -36.90
N GLU A 546 5.81 -10.02 -35.74
CA GLU A 546 7.12 -9.42 -35.49
C GLU A 546 8.19 -10.07 -36.39
N TRP A 547 8.20 -11.40 -36.48
CA TRP A 547 9.16 -12.15 -37.30
C TRP A 547 8.69 -12.48 -38.72
N ARG A 548 7.69 -11.74 -39.23
CA ARG A 548 7.12 -12.00 -40.56
C ARG A 548 8.17 -11.96 -41.67
N ARG A 549 9.18 -11.10 -41.55
CA ARG A 549 10.27 -10.98 -42.54
C ARG A 549 11.23 -12.17 -42.45
N GLU A 550 11.64 -12.62 -41.26
CA GLU A 550 12.48 -13.81 -41.13
C GLU A 550 11.74 -15.09 -41.55
N ILE A 551 10.47 -15.26 -41.18
CA ILE A 551 9.64 -16.41 -41.54
C ILE A 551 9.50 -16.52 -43.07
N VAL A 552 9.18 -15.42 -43.75
CA VAL A 552 9.10 -15.39 -45.22
C VAL A 552 10.46 -15.69 -45.85
N SER A 553 11.56 -15.14 -45.32
CA SER A 553 12.91 -15.42 -45.82
C SER A 553 13.33 -16.88 -45.63
N THR A 554 12.85 -17.54 -44.58
CA THR A 554 13.18 -18.92 -44.22
C THR A 554 12.35 -19.90 -45.03
N LEU A 555 11.05 -19.62 -45.21
CA LEU A 555 10.17 -20.37 -46.12
C LEU A 555 10.64 -20.28 -47.57
N ALA A 556 11.10 -19.10 -48.01
CA ALA A 556 11.67 -18.92 -49.34
C ALA A 556 12.98 -19.74 -49.54
N ARG A 557 13.78 -19.91 -48.47
CA ARG A 557 14.98 -20.76 -48.48
C ARG A 557 14.66 -22.25 -48.47
N LEU A 558 13.62 -22.67 -47.74
CA LEU A 558 13.17 -24.07 -47.71
C LEU A 558 12.51 -24.52 -49.02
N ARG A 559 11.85 -23.61 -49.75
CA ARG A 559 11.22 -23.90 -51.05
C ARG A 559 12.23 -24.02 -52.22
N LYS A 560 13.51 -23.70 -51.98
CA LYS A 560 14.62 -23.81 -52.94
C LYS A 560 15.54 -25.02 -52.70
N ARG A 561 15.25 -25.86 -51.69
CA ARG A 561 15.78 -27.22 -51.56
C ARG A 561 14.72 -28.21 -52.04
#